data_AF-A0AAD9AN02-F1
#
_entry.id   AF-A0AAD9AN02-F1
#
_cell.length_a   1.000
_cell.length_b   1.000
_cell.length_c   1.000
_cell.angle_alpha   90.00
_cell.angle_beta   90.00
_cell.angle_gamma   90.00
#
_symmetry.space_group_name_H-M   'P 1'
#
loop_
_entity.id
_entity.type
_entity.pdbx_description
1 polymer ?
#
loop_
_entity_poly.entity_id
_entity_poly.type
_entity_poly.pdbx_seq_one_letter_code
_entity_poly.pdbx_strand_id
1 'polypeptide(L)'
;MDTSPTPTQHPADADAEKLEVVALHPSGDAIIVIFGPGGAECHGRFLVSSATLSLASSYFRTLFGPNFKEGADLRKSICPEIALEEDWPEEMGILLSMLHFHNLHHFRDVEPKTVALIAYQRDKYDCAAAIIPWGFKWFHGTGQLTDEQFGYLLTAAYLLDSDEDFRAISGAAIRQMTLYFRAVWDGNELIDRLPRNIKSMMEKKSMKAIAEAQETIYEVEWRLQEVVLLREPGFGVHAVKIVNCTADVRVADYFKALRDEKLWPPSCLTISQIRERTKLLTQFRRHHCDRGEVCKLKKELNALSERVNVVLKDIKGISLESNRKRKETSTF
;
A
#
# COMPACT_ATOMS: atom_id res chain seq x y z
N MET A 1 -20.52 73.07 4.11
CA MET A 1 -21.40 72.48 3.09
C MET A 1 -20.55 72.20 1.88
N ASP A 2 -20.42 71.03 1.29
CA ASP A 2 -20.85 69.67 1.58
C ASP A 2 -20.01 68.84 0.59
N THR A 3 -18.98 68.12 1.04
CA THR A 3 -18.12 67.30 0.16
C THR A 3 -18.50 65.84 0.34
N SER A 4 -19.49 65.40 -0.42
CA SER A 4 -19.78 63.98 -0.64
C SER A 4 -18.70 63.37 -1.54
N PRO A 5 -18.14 62.19 -1.21
CA PRO A 5 -17.21 61.51 -2.09
C PRO A 5 -17.97 60.78 -3.21
N THR A 6 -17.54 61.01 -4.44
CA THR A 6 -17.89 60.25 -5.63
C THR A 6 -17.60 58.77 -5.42
N PRO A 7 -18.51 57.83 -5.75
CA PRO A 7 -18.23 56.41 -5.65
C PRO A 7 -17.22 56.03 -6.74
N THR A 8 -16.02 55.63 -6.32
CA THR A 8 -15.06 54.95 -7.17
C THR A 8 -15.68 53.61 -7.59
N GLN A 9 -16.13 53.53 -8.83
CA GLN A 9 -16.48 52.27 -9.46
C GLN A 9 -15.22 51.39 -9.50
N HIS A 10 -15.24 50.29 -8.74
CA HIS A 10 -14.32 49.19 -8.96
C HIS A 10 -14.63 48.59 -10.34
N PRO A 11 -13.65 48.48 -11.26
CA PRO A 11 -13.81 47.60 -12.41
C PRO A 11 -13.74 46.17 -11.89
N ALA A 12 -14.92 45.57 -11.69
CA ALA A 12 -15.10 44.13 -11.61
C ALA A 12 -15.03 43.59 -13.05
N ASP A 13 -13.84 43.60 -13.63
CA ASP A 13 -13.51 42.92 -14.87
C ASP A 13 -12.07 42.39 -14.72
N ALA A 14 -11.95 41.31 -13.97
CA ALA A 14 -10.88 40.36 -14.18
C ALA A 14 -11.55 39.15 -14.82
N ASP A 15 -11.48 39.11 -16.15
CA ASP A 15 -11.71 37.91 -16.96
C ASP A 15 -10.89 36.78 -16.34
N ALA A 16 -11.54 35.97 -15.49
CA ALA A 16 -11.02 34.67 -15.13
C ALA A 16 -11.01 33.85 -16.41
N GLU A 17 -9.81 33.60 -16.95
CA GLU A 17 -9.58 32.79 -18.13
C GLU A 17 -10.33 31.46 -17.97
N LYS A 18 -11.51 31.36 -18.61
CA LYS A 18 -12.42 30.24 -18.41
C LYS A 18 -11.73 29.02 -19.02
N LEU A 19 -11.31 28.09 -18.17
CA LEU A 19 -10.65 26.85 -18.61
C LEU A 19 -11.38 26.21 -19.80
N GLU A 20 -10.59 25.70 -20.75
CA GLU A 20 -11.09 24.98 -21.92
C GLU A 20 -11.95 23.79 -21.47
N VAL A 21 -13.04 23.53 -22.19
CA VAL A 21 -13.91 22.40 -21.91
C VAL A 21 -13.36 21.15 -22.59
N VAL A 22 -12.99 20.15 -21.79
CA VAL A 22 -12.54 18.85 -22.27
C VAL A 22 -13.77 18.01 -22.66
N ALA A 23 -13.92 17.70 -23.95
CA ALA A 23 -15.02 16.88 -24.45
C ALA A 23 -14.74 15.38 -24.24
N LEU A 24 -15.37 14.79 -23.23
CA LEU A 24 -15.27 13.35 -22.94
C LEU A 24 -16.24 12.52 -23.76
N HIS A 25 -17.33 13.12 -24.25
CA HIS A 25 -18.31 12.48 -25.11
C HIS A 25 -18.67 13.35 -26.32
N PRO A 26 -18.68 12.82 -27.56
CA PRO A 26 -19.00 13.60 -28.76
C PRO A 26 -20.40 14.25 -28.76
N SER A 27 -21.34 13.61 -28.07
CA SER A 27 -22.71 14.10 -27.89
C SER A 27 -22.98 14.44 -26.42
N GLY A 28 -21.98 14.97 -25.71
CA GLY A 28 -22.16 15.37 -24.32
C GLY A 28 -23.23 16.46 -24.19
N ASP A 29 -24.00 16.37 -23.12
CA ASP A 29 -25.22 17.15 -22.86
C ASP A 29 -25.20 17.82 -21.48
N ALA A 30 -24.16 17.62 -20.69
CA ALA A 30 -23.91 18.33 -19.43
C ALA A 30 -22.42 18.67 -19.29
N ILE A 31 -22.12 19.76 -18.58
CA ILE A 31 -20.74 20.15 -18.24
C ILE A 31 -20.54 19.98 -16.74
N ILE A 32 -19.60 19.12 -16.36
CA ILE A 32 -19.14 19.01 -14.97
C ILE A 32 -18.03 20.04 -14.77
N VAL A 33 -18.18 20.90 -13.76
CA VAL A 33 -17.21 21.91 -13.34
C VAL A 33 -16.66 21.48 -11.99
N ILE A 34 -15.35 21.29 -11.90
CA ILE A 34 -14.71 20.81 -10.66
C ILE A 34 -13.99 21.95 -9.99
N PHE A 35 -14.33 22.16 -8.71
CA PHE A 35 -13.65 23.09 -7.83
C PHE A 35 -12.71 22.31 -6.90
N GLY A 36 -11.53 22.88 -6.66
CA GLY A 36 -10.53 22.28 -5.80
C GLY A 36 -10.92 22.38 -4.32
N PRO A 37 -10.13 21.78 -3.42
CA PRO A 37 -10.29 21.98 -1.98
C PRO A 37 -10.28 23.47 -1.65
N GLY A 38 -11.37 23.98 -1.10
CA GLY A 38 -11.54 25.40 -0.76
C GLY A 38 -12.44 26.21 -1.70
N GLY A 39 -12.93 25.61 -2.80
CA GLY A 39 -14.07 26.12 -3.59
C GLY A 39 -13.84 27.42 -4.39
N ALA A 40 -12.66 28.05 -4.26
CA ALA A 40 -12.40 29.37 -4.82
C ALA A 40 -12.00 29.35 -6.30
N GLU A 41 -11.40 28.26 -6.79
CA GLU A 41 -10.88 28.16 -8.16
C GLU A 41 -11.44 26.95 -8.89
N CYS A 42 -11.85 27.16 -10.14
CA CYS A 42 -12.24 26.10 -11.06
C CYS A 42 -10.98 25.46 -11.63
N HIS A 43 -10.86 24.14 -11.51
CA HIS A 43 -9.68 23.39 -11.98
C HIS A 43 -9.96 22.48 -13.17
N GLY A 44 -11.22 22.33 -13.58
CA GLY A 44 -11.55 21.52 -14.75
C GLY A 44 -13.00 21.65 -15.20
N ARG A 45 -13.20 21.57 -16.51
CA ARG A 45 -14.53 21.59 -17.14
C ARG A 45 -14.61 20.45 -18.14
N PHE A 46 -15.58 19.56 -17.93
CA PHE A 46 -15.70 18.31 -18.69
C PHE A 46 -17.09 18.21 -19.30
N LEU A 47 -17.16 18.19 -20.64
CA LEU A 47 -18.41 17.91 -21.35
C LEU A 47 -18.63 16.40 -21.37
N VAL A 48 -19.69 15.96 -20.70
CA VAL A 48 -20.02 14.56 -20.39
C VAL A 48 -21.38 14.17 -20.96
N SER A 49 -21.64 12.86 -21.04
CA SER A 49 -22.98 12.34 -21.29
C SER A 49 -23.69 12.02 -19.97
N SER A 50 -24.79 12.72 -19.72
CA SER A 50 -25.70 12.50 -18.57
C SER A 50 -26.23 11.06 -18.54
N ALA A 51 -26.48 10.46 -19.71
CA ALA A 51 -26.92 9.09 -19.86
C ALA A 51 -25.83 8.09 -19.42
N THR A 52 -24.58 8.29 -19.85
CA THR A 52 -23.44 7.45 -19.45
C THR A 52 -23.20 7.54 -17.94
N LEU A 53 -23.19 8.75 -17.38
CA LEU A 53 -23.03 8.96 -15.94
C LEU A 53 -24.19 8.33 -15.14
N SER A 54 -25.44 8.50 -15.59
CA SER A 54 -26.61 7.90 -14.95
C SER A 54 -26.56 6.37 -14.97
N LEU A 55 -26.06 5.78 -16.06
CA LEU A 55 -25.89 4.33 -16.16
C LEU A 55 -24.86 3.84 -15.13
N ALA A 56 -23.73 4.53 -15.02
CA ALA A 56 -22.62 4.12 -14.18
C ALA A 56 -22.77 4.45 -12.69
N SER A 57 -23.59 5.45 -12.33
CA SER A 57 -23.68 6.01 -10.98
C SER A 57 -25.13 6.28 -10.56
N SER A 58 -25.51 5.80 -9.38
CA SER A 58 -26.82 6.09 -8.79
C SER A 58 -26.96 7.57 -8.39
N TYR A 59 -25.86 8.20 -7.96
CA TYR A 59 -25.79 9.62 -7.64
C TYR A 59 -26.14 10.47 -8.87
N PHE A 60 -25.42 10.27 -9.97
CA PHE A 60 -25.67 11.04 -11.20
C PHE A 60 -27.05 10.74 -11.79
N ARG A 61 -27.52 9.49 -11.70
CA ARG A 61 -28.89 9.14 -12.11
C ARG A 61 -29.95 9.94 -11.35
N THR A 62 -29.73 10.14 -10.05
CA THR A 62 -30.61 10.92 -9.20
C THR A 62 -30.54 12.41 -9.58
N LEU A 63 -29.33 12.95 -9.73
CA LEU A 63 -29.07 14.34 -10.12
C LEU A 63 -29.68 14.70 -11.48
N PHE A 64 -29.59 13.80 -12.46
CA PHE A 64 -30.19 14.01 -13.79
C PHE A 64 -31.68 13.63 -13.86
N GLY A 65 -32.28 13.23 -12.73
CA GLY A 65 -33.66 12.83 -12.62
C GLY A 65 -34.68 13.98 -12.73
N PRO A 66 -35.99 13.70 -12.55
CA PRO A 66 -37.03 14.71 -12.67
C PRO A 66 -37.03 15.76 -11.56
N ASN A 67 -36.46 15.44 -10.40
CA ASN A 67 -36.60 16.19 -9.17
C ASN A 67 -35.54 17.30 -8.98
N PHE A 68 -34.55 17.36 -9.86
CA PHE A 68 -33.44 18.30 -9.79
C PHE A 68 -33.49 19.27 -10.98
N LYS A 69 -32.95 20.48 -10.78
CA LYS A 69 -32.93 21.54 -11.79
C LYS A 69 -32.14 21.08 -13.02
N GLU A 70 -31.00 20.44 -12.79
CA GLU A 70 -30.09 19.92 -13.79
C GLU A 70 -30.81 18.94 -14.73
N GLY A 71 -31.57 18.00 -14.18
CA GLY A 71 -32.39 17.09 -15.00
C GLY A 71 -33.54 17.80 -15.73
N ALA A 72 -34.14 18.84 -15.14
CA ALA A 72 -35.16 19.65 -15.81
C ALA A 72 -34.60 20.45 -16.99
N ASP A 73 -33.39 20.97 -16.86
CA ASP A 73 -32.67 21.67 -17.91
C ASP A 73 -32.32 20.71 -19.07
N LEU A 74 -31.83 19.50 -18.76
CA LEU A 74 -31.58 18.46 -19.78
C LEU A 74 -32.82 18.12 -20.61
N ARG A 75 -34.00 17.95 -19.98
CA ARG A 75 -35.26 17.67 -20.69
C ARG A 75 -35.71 18.81 -21.61
N LYS A 76 -35.25 20.03 -21.34
CA LYS A 76 -35.46 21.20 -22.20
C LYS A 76 -34.37 21.36 -23.25
N SER A 77 -33.48 20.38 -23.41
CA SER A 77 -32.30 20.45 -24.29
C SER A 77 -31.36 21.61 -23.95
N ILE A 78 -31.32 22.00 -22.67
CA ILE A 78 -30.34 22.95 -22.13
C ILE A 78 -29.18 22.14 -21.57
N CYS A 79 -27.95 22.50 -21.87
CA CYS A 79 -26.75 21.87 -21.33
C CYS A 79 -26.41 22.50 -19.96
N PRO A 80 -26.69 21.86 -18.82
CA PRO A 80 -26.40 22.44 -17.51
C PRO A 80 -24.89 22.41 -17.21
N GLU A 81 -24.41 23.46 -16.54
CA GLU A 81 -23.11 23.44 -15.84
C GLU A 81 -23.35 23.02 -14.38
N ILE A 82 -22.65 21.97 -13.95
CA ILE A 82 -22.83 21.33 -12.64
C ILE A 82 -21.54 21.45 -11.87
N ALA A 83 -21.56 22.24 -10.80
CA ALA A 83 -20.43 22.39 -9.89
C ALA A 83 -20.31 21.18 -8.97
N LEU A 84 -19.13 20.58 -8.93
CA LEU A 84 -18.76 19.58 -7.93
C LEU A 84 -17.73 20.19 -6.99
N GLU A 85 -18.05 20.19 -5.70
CA GLU A 85 -17.25 20.76 -4.62
C GLU A 85 -16.57 19.63 -3.82
N GLU A 86 -15.43 19.96 -3.22
CA GLU A 86 -14.67 19.03 -2.35
C GLU A 86 -14.18 17.78 -3.11
N ASP A 87 -13.82 17.92 -4.38
CA ASP A 87 -13.23 16.85 -5.20
C ASP A 87 -11.83 17.20 -5.65
N TRP A 88 -11.02 16.17 -5.87
CA TRP A 88 -9.68 16.36 -6.43
C TRP A 88 -9.76 16.45 -7.94
N PRO A 89 -9.41 17.61 -8.54
CA PRO A 89 -9.72 17.90 -9.93
C PRO A 89 -9.10 16.91 -10.92
N GLU A 90 -7.84 16.54 -10.70
CA GLU A 90 -7.12 15.63 -11.57
C GLU A 90 -7.76 14.23 -11.55
N GLU A 91 -7.95 13.65 -10.37
CA GLU A 91 -8.53 12.32 -10.23
C GLU A 91 -10.00 12.25 -10.62
N MET A 92 -10.74 13.35 -10.48
CA MET A 92 -12.12 13.43 -10.97
C MET A 92 -12.16 13.51 -12.48
N GLY A 93 -11.20 14.22 -13.11
CA GLY A 93 -11.00 14.15 -14.55
C GLY A 93 -10.67 12.73 -15.04
N ILE A 94 -9.83 11.99 -14.31
CA ILE A 94 -9.54 10.58 -14.59
C ILE A 94 -10.81 9.73 -14.45
N LEU A 95 -11.54 9.87 -13.34
CA LEU A 95 -12.76 9.10 -13.08
C LEU A 95 -13.78 9.34 -14.19
N LEU A 96 -14.07 10.60 -14.53
CA LEU A 96 -14.98 10.95 -15.61
C LEU A 96 -14.52 10.39 -16.97
N SER A 97 -13.22 10.44 -17.25
CA SER A 97 -12.65 9.85 -18.48
C SER A 97 -12.85 8.34 -18.52
N MET A 98 -12.65 7.65 -17.39
CA MET A 98 -12.90 6.22 -17.27
C MET A 98 -14.37 5.86 -17.50
N LEU A 99 -15.31 6.61 -16.90
CA LEU A 99 -16.74 6.40 -17.09
C LEU A 99 -17.18 6.56 -18.55
N HIS A 100 -16.46 7.38 -19.33
CA HIS A 100 -16.73 7.63 -20.75
C HIS A 100 -15.83 6.82 -21.71
N PHE A 101 -15.00 5.90 -21.20
CA PHE A 101 -14.03 5.15 -22.01
C PHE A 101 -13.08 6.04 -22.83
N HIS A 102 -12.76 7.22 -22.32
CA HIS A 102 -11.96 8.24 -22.99
C HIS A 102 -10.48 8.14 -22.57
N ASN A 103 -9.55 8.12 -23.53
CA ASN A 103 -8.09 8.13 -23.32
C ASN A 103 -7.55 7.13 -22.27
N LEU A 104 -8.21 5.98 -22.19
CA LEU A 104 -7.98 4.92 -21.21
C LEU A 104 -6.54 4.40 -21.09
N HIS A 105 -5.73 4.53 -22.14
CA HIS A 105 -4.35 4.05 -22.13
C HIS A 105 -3.44 4.84 -21.18
N HIS A 106 -3.78 6.09 -20.86
CA HIS A 106 -3.03 6.91 -19.91
C HIS A 106 -3.19 6.46 -18.45
N PHE A 107 -4.24 5.71 -18.12
CA PHE A 107 -4.57 5.33 -16.73
C PHE A 107 -4.17 3.90 -16.39
N ARG A 108 -3.35 3.29 -17.24
CA ARG A 108 -2.88 1.91 -17.04
C ARG A 108 -1.90 1.81 -15.87
N ASP A 109 -1.03 2.80 -15.72
CA ASP A 109 0.05 2.83 -14.75
C ASP A 109 -0.09 4.12 -13.94
N VAL A 110 -0.89 4.06 -12.87
CA VAL A 110 -1.17 5.18 -11.97
C VAL A 110 -0.49 4.97 -10.62
N GLU A 111 -0.12 6.06 -9.96
CA GLU A 111 0.51 6.00 -8.65
C GLU A 111 -0.49 5.50 -7.59
N PRO A 112 -0.05 4.73 -6.57
CA PRO A 112 -0.89 4.33 -5.44
C PRO A 112 -1.80 5.40 -4.84
N LYS A 113 -1.29 6.64 -4.68
CA LYS A 113 -2.09 7.75 -4.15
C LYS A 113 -3.26 8.10 -5.07
N THR A 114 -3.01 8.21 -6.37
CA THR A 114 -4.04 8.43 -7.40
C THR A 114 -5.08 7.31 -7.38
N VAL A 115 -4.67 6.04 -7.23
CA VAL A 115 -5.61 4.92 -7.09
C VAL A 115 -6.53 5.09 -5.89
N ALA A 116 -5.99 5.48 -4.73
CA ALA A 116 -6.78 5.72 -3.53
C ALA A 116 -7.77 6.88 -3.68
N LEU A 117 -7.37 7.92 -4.41
CA LEU A 117 -8.20 9.09 -4.69
C LEU A 117 -9.34 8.78 -5.67
N ILE A 118 -9.06 8.02 -6.72
CA ILE A 118 -10.10 7.52 -7.63
C ILE A 118 -11.06 6.61 -6.86
N ALA A 119 -10.56 5.73 -5.99
CA ALA A 119 -11.41 4.88 -5.17
C ALA A 119 -12.30 5.67 -4.20
N TYR A 120 -11.77 6.77 -3.64
CA TYR A 120 -12.52 7.69 -2.78
C TYR A 120 -13.66 8.38 -3.54
N GLN A 121 -13.37 8.95 -4.72
CA GLN A 121 -14.39 9.60 -5.52
C GLN A 121 -15.42 8.60 -6.05
N ARG A 122 -14.98 7.38 -6.40
CA ARG A 122 -15.88 6.29 -6.75
C ARG A 122 -16.86 6.00 -5.63
N ASP A 123 -16.40 5.95 -4.38
CA ASP A 123 -17.24 5.73 -3.21
C ASP A 123 -18.23 6.89 -3.01
N LYS A 124 -17.76 8.14 -3.10
CA LYS A 124 -18.59 9.36 -3.03
C LYS A 124 -19.71 9.39 -4.08
N TYR A 125 -19.39 9.01 -5.32
CA TYR A 125 -20.31 9.08 -6.46
C TYR A 125 -21.01 7.75 -6.78
N ASP A 126 -20.83 6.71 -5.96
CA ASP A 126 -21.42 5.38 -6.12
C ASP A 126 -21.34 4.84 -7.57
N CYS A 127 -20.13 4.85 -8.15
CA CYS A 127 -19.87 4.39 -9.52
C CYS A 127 -19.07 3.07 -9.57
N ALA A 128 -19.37 2.19 -8.62
CA ALA A 128 -18.68 0.93 -8.35
C ALA A 128 -18.36 0.08 -9.58
N ALA A 129 -19.40 -0.22 -10.36
CA ALA A 129 -19.32 -1.18 -11.45
C ALA A 129 -18.34 -0.76 -12.56
N ALA A 130 -18.11 0.55 -12.73
CA ALA A 130 -17.28 1.08 -13.80
C ALA A 130 -15.77 0.98 -13.51
N ILE A 131 -15.38 0.93 -12.23
CA ILE A 131 -13.97 0.98 -11.80
C ILE A 131 -13.41 -0.40 -11.48
N ILE A 132 -14.25 -1.38 -11.14
CA ILE A 132 -13.84 -2.76 -10.82
C ILE A 132 -12.88 -3.37 -11.88
N PRO A 133 -13.11 -3.24 -13.20
CA PRO A 133 -12.20 -3.84 -14.20
C PRO A 133 -10.75 -3.33 -14.13
N TRP A 134 -10.55 -2.15 -13.54
CA TRP A 134 -9.24 -1.49 -13.43
C TRP A 134 -8.47 -1.92 -12.20
N GLY A 135 -9.18 -2.33 -11.14
CA GLY A 135 -8.58 -2.75 -9.86
C GLY A 135 -7.50 -3.82 -10.06
N PHE A 136 -7.78 -4.84 -10.88
CA PHE A 136 -6.82 -5.91 -11.16
C PHE A 136 -5.47 -5.38 -11.69
N LYS A 137 -5.49 -4.32 -12.51
CA LYS A 137 -4.26 -3.76 -13.09
C LYS A 137 -3.52 -2.88 -12.08
N TRP A 138 -4.22 -2.13 -11.25
CA TRP A 138 -3.63 -1.22 -10.27
C TRP A 138 -3.06 -1.94 -9.04
N PHE A 139 -3.64 -3.08 -8.66
CA PHE A 139 -3.21 -3.84 -7.48
C PHE A 139 -2.15 -4.90 -7.79
N HIS A 140 -1.94 -5.24 -9.07
CA HIS A 140 -0.94 -6.24 -9.49
C HIS A 140 0.36 -5.61 -10.00
N GLY A 141 1.49 -6.24 -9.63
CA GLY A 141 2.82 -5.83 -10.09
C GLY A 141 3.53 -4.82 -9.17
N THR A 142 3.07 -4.67 -7.92
CA THR A 142 3.72 -3.78 -6.96
C THR A 142 5.08 -4.37 -6.54
N GLY A 143 6.16 -3.67 -6.89
CA GLY A 143 7.52 -3.97 -6.43
C GLY A 143 7.71 -3.66 -4.95
N GLN A 144 8.88 -3.12 -4.60
CA GLN A 144 9.05 -2.52 -3.28
C GLN A 144 8.26 -1.22 -3.22
N LEU A 145 7.37 -1.13 -2.22
CA LEU A 145 6.57 0.06 -1.95
C LEU A 145 7.03 0.70 -0.65
N THR A 146 6.83 2.01 -0.54
CA THR A 146 6.97 2.73 0.72
C THR A 146 5.82 2.38 1.68
N ASP A 147 6.02 2.64 2.97
CA ASP A 147 4.98 2.48 3.98
C ASP A 147 3.71 3.27 3.59
N GLU A 148 3.87 4.50 3.08
CA GLU A 148 2.76 5.36 2.64
C GLU A 148 2.00 4.76 1.43
N GLN A 149 2.73 4.26 0.44
CA GLN A 149 2.15 3.64 -0.75
C GLN A 149 1.33 2.39 -0.40
N PHE A 150 1.78 1.58 0.56
CA PHE A 150 0.95 0.49 1.10
C PHE A 150 -0.34 1.02 1.73
N GLY A 151 -0.28 2.13 2.46
CA GLY A 151 -1.45 2.78 3.04
C GLY A 151 -2.47 3.20 1.99
N TYR A 152 -2.01 3.83 0.90
CA TYR A 152 -2.89 4.21 -0.20
C TYR A 152 -3.54 3.01 -0.90
N LEU A 153 -2.76 1.98 -1.26
CA LEU A 153 -3.32 0.80 -1.92
C LEU A 153 -4.29 0.01 -1.03
N LEU A 154 -4.01 -0.09 0.27
CA LEU A 154 -4.95 -0.70 1.21
C LEU A 154 -6.25 0.10 1.33
N THR A 155 -6.14 1.43 1.36
CA THR A 155 -7.31 2.32 1.38
C THR A 155 -8.14 2.13 0.12
N ALA A 156 -7.49 2.10 -1.05
CA ALA A 156 -8.16 1.85 -2.32
C ALA A 156 -8.88 0.49 -2.34
N ALA A 157 -8.18 -0.59 -1.97
CA ALA A 157 -8.77 -1.93 -1.95
C ALA A 157 -9.93 -2.04 -0.96
N TYR A 158 -9.87 -1.31 0.17
CA TYR A 158 -10.97 -1.22 1.13
C TYR A 158 -12.20 -0.48 0.57
N LEU A 159 -11.99 0.68 -0.07
CA LEU A 159 -13.07 1.48 -0.67
C LEU A 159 -13.70 0.80 -1.90
N LEU A 160 -12.92 0.01 -2.63
CA LEU A 160 -13.41 -0.79 -3.76
C LEU A 160 -14.07 -2.11 -3.33
N ASP A 161 -14.07 -2.42 -2.03
CA ASP A 161 -14.57 -3.66 -1.44
C ASP A 161 -13.93 -4.94 -2.03
N SER A 162 -12.62 -4.89 -2.34
CA SER A 162 -11.88 -6.03 -2.88
C SER A 162 -11.15 -6.79 -1.76
N ASP A 163 -11.78 -7.86 -1.22
CA ASP A 163 -11.14 -8.71 -0.19
C ASP A 163 -9.86 -9.36 -0.70
N GLU A 164 -9.84 -9.80 -1.96
CA GLU A 164 -8.68 -10.46 -2.58
C GLU A 164 -7.47 -9.52 -2.65
N ASP A 165 -7.65 -8.33 -3.23
CA ASP A 165 -6.59 -7.34 -3.36
C ASP A 165 -6.15 -6.84 -1.98
N PHE A 166 -7.10 -6.55 -1.10
CA PHE A 166 -6.80 -6.10 0.25
C PHE A 166 -5.98 -7.13 1.02
N ARG A 167 -6.31 -8.42 0.88
CA ARG A 167 -5.58 -9.51 1.50
C ARG A 167 -4.19 -9.69 0.90
N ALA A 168 -4.04 -9.57 -0.42
CA ALA A 168 -2.74 -9.66 -1.07
C ALA A 168 -1.82 -8.51 -0.63
N ILE A 169 -2.31 -7.27 -0.70
CA ILE A 169 -1.58 -6.05 -0.35
C ILE A 169 -1.23 -6.04 1.13
N SER A 170 -2.17 -6.38 2.02
CA SER A 170 -1.89 -6.39 3.47
C SER A 170 -0.86 -7.47 3.84
N GLY A 171 -0.85 -8.61 3.14
CA GLY A 171 0.21 -9.60 3.29
C GLY A 171 1.58 -9.06 2.86
N ALA A 172 1.63 -8.32 1.75
CA ALA A 172 2.86 -7.69 1.26
C ALA A 172 3.33 -6.58 2.21
N ALA A 173 2.41 -5.77 2.72
CA ALA A 173 2.63 -4.74 3.73
C ALA A 173 3.26 -5.34 5.01
N ILE A 174 2.67 -6.39 5.57
CA ILE A 174 3.22 -7.08 6.76
C ILE A 174 4.65 -7.58 6.51
N ARG A 175 4.95 -7.98 5.26
CA ARG A 175 6.29 -8.44 4.88
C ARG A 175 7.33 -7.32 4.75
N GLN A 176 6.92 -6.13 4.33
CA GLN A 176 7.83 -5.12 3.79
C GLN A 176 7.85 -3.82 4.59
N MET A 177 6.77 -3.51 5.31
CA MET A 177 6.66 -2.24 6.04
C MET A 177 7.51 -2.20 7.29
N THR A 178 7.90 -0.98 7.66
CA THR A 178 8.61 -0.73 8.92
C THR A 178 7.67 -0.85 10.12
N LEU A 179 8.22 -1.05 11.32
CA LEU A 179 7.42 -1.01 12.57
C LEU A 179 6.97 0.41 12.94
N TYR A 180 7.49 1.44 12.27
CA TYR A 180 7.18 2.86 12.52
C TYR A 180 6.18 3.44 11.52
N PHE A 181 5.56 2.61 10.69
CA PHE A 181 4.65 3.04 9.63
C PHE A 181 3.51 3.95 10.11
N ARG A 182 3.10 3.81 11.38
CA ARG A 182 2.09 4.68 12.00
C ARG A 182 2.45 6.16 11.95
N ALA A 183 3.73 6.50 12.08
CA ALA A 183 4.18 7.89 11.98
C ALA A 183 3.92 8.50 10.59
N VAL A 184 3.82 7.66 9.55
CA VAL A 184 3.50 8.07 8.18
C VAL A 184 1.98 8.02 7.92
N TRP A 185 1.29 7.10 8.58
CA TRP A 185 -0.13 6.81 8.32
C TRP A 185 -1.11 7.64 9.12
N ASP A 186 -0.75 8.06 10.33
CA ASP A 186 -1.65 8.78 11.22
C ASP A 186 -1.71 10.26 10.83
N GLY A 187 -2.92 10.79 10.62
CA GLY A 187 -3.13 12.15 10.13
C GLY A 187 -3.12 12.28 8.60
N ASN A 188 -2.91 11.19 7.86
CA ASN A 188 -3.10 11.16 6.42
C ASN A 188 -4.59 10.98 6.09
N GLU A 189 -5.17 11.97 5.44
CA GLU A 189 -6.62 12.07 5.17
C GLU A 189 -7.21 10.82 4.49
N LEU A 190 -6.48 10.20 3.56
CA LEU A 190 -6.96 9.00 2.85
C LEU A 190 -6.77 7.76 3.70
N ILE A 191 -5.57 7.58 4.27
CA ILE A 191 -5.23 6.39 5.05
C ILE A 191 -6.10 6.31 6.32
N ASP A 192 -6.50 7.44 6.89
CA ASP A 192 -7.38 7.48 8.06
C ASP A 192 -8.82 7.00 7.78
N ARG A 193 -9.20 6.81 6.51
CA ARG A 193 -10.44 6.12 6.12
C ARG A 193 -10.37 4.61 6.38
N LEU A 194 -9.18 4.02 6.48
CA LEU A 194 -9.05 2.63 6.87
C LEU A 194 -9.54 2.42 8.30
N PRO A 195 -10.29 1.34 8.58
CA PRO A 195 -10.73 1.07 9.94
C PRO A 195 -9.54 0.98 10.92
N ARG A 196 -9.60 1.70 12.04
CA ARG A 196 -8.50 1.77 13.03
C ARG A 196 -7.94 0.41 13.44
N ASN A 197 -8.82 -0.60 13.53
CA ASN A 197 -8.42 -1.95 13.92
C ASN A 197 -7.51 -2.64 12.89
N ILE A 198 -7.56 -2.25 11.61
CA ILE A 198 -6.67 -2.75 10.56
C ILE A 198 -5.23 -2.34 10.85
N LYS A 199 -4.99 -1.05 11.17
CA LYS A 199 -3.65 -0.54 11.54
C LYS A 199 -3.05 -1.39 12.68
N SER A 200 -3.83 -1.63 13.74
CA SER A 200 -3.40 -2.46 14.88
C SER A 200 -3.20 -3.94 14.53
N MET A 201 -4.02 -4.51 13.66
CA MET A 201 -3.86 -5.91 13.22
C MET A 201 -2.58 -6.10 12.40
N MET A 202 -2.25 -5.14 11.53
CA MET A 202 -1.01 -5.18 10.75
C MET A 202 0.20 -5.08 11.66
N GLU A 203 0.24 -4.10 12.56
CA GLU A 203 1.31 -3.94 13.54
C GLU A 203 1.54 -5.24 14.34
N LYS A 204 0.46 -5.81 14.91
CA LYS A 204 0.54 -7.07 15.68
C LYS A 204 1.10 -8.23 14.84
N LYS A 205 0.66 -8.35 13.58
CA LYS A 205 1.13 -9.41 12.67
C LYS A 205 2.59 -9.19 12.26
N SER A 206 3.00 -7.97 11.96
CA SER A 206 4.39 -7.62 11.63
C SER A 206 5.33 -7.87 12.79
N MET A 207 4.98 -7.41 13.99
CA MET A 207 5.75 -7.66 15.21
C MET A 207 5.90 -9.15 15.50
N LYS A 208 4.80 -9.90 15.39
CA LYS A 208 4.82 -11.36 15.59
C LYS A 208 5.77 -12.04 14.60
N ALA A 209 5.68 -11.74 13.31
CA ALA A 209 6.54 -12.35 12.30
C ALA A 209 8.02 -11.99 12.49
N ILE A 210 8.32 -10.75 12.88
CA ILE A 210 9.69 -10.32 13.21
C ILE A 210 10.21 -11.06 14.44
N ALA A 211 9.39 -11.18 15.49
CA ALA A 211 9.76 -11.90 16.70
C ALA A 211 10.04 -13.39 16.43
N GLU A 212 9.18 -14.07 15.66
CA GLU A 212 9.40 -15.47 15.24
C GLU A 212 10.70 -15.62 14.46
N ALA A 213 10.99 -14.71 13.51
CA ALA A 213 12.24 -14.75 12.77
C ALA A 213 13.47 -14.48 13.65
N GLN A 214 13.38 -13.55 14.59
CA GLN A 214 14.44 -13.27 15.55
C GLN A 214 14.70 -14.48 16.47
N GLU A 215 13.64 -15.17 16.92
CA GLU A 215 13.76 -16.42 17.67
C GLU A 215 14.55 -17.47 16.89
N THR A 216 14.30 -17.61 15.57
CA THR A 216 15.10 -18.53 14.74
C THR A 216 16.58 -18.18 14.69
N ILE A 217 16.94 -16.90 14.80
CA ILE A 217 18.33 -16.41 14.88
C ILE A 217 18.91 -16.82 16.24
N TYR A 218 18.22 -16.52 17.35
CA TYR A 218 18.68 -16.88 18.70
C TYR A 218 18.92 -18.39 18.87
N GLU A 219 18.04 -19.24 18.32
CA GLU A 219 18.20 -20.69 18.41
C GLU A 219 19.50 -21.22 17.80
N VAL A 220 20.07 -20.53 16.81
CA VAL A 220 21.31 -20.99 16.15
C VAL A 220 22.47 -21.00 17.12
N GLU A 221 22.58 -19.99 18.00
CA GLU A 221 23.65 -19.95 19.00
C GLU A 221 23.63 -21.22 19.86
N TRP A 222 22.47 -21.56 20.42
CA TRP A 222 22.28 -22.76 21.23
C TRP A 222 22.69 -24.03 20.48
N ARG A 223 22.26 -24.16 19.22
CA ARG A 223 22.62 -25.30 18.37
C ARG A 223 24.12 -25.35 18.08
N LEU A 224 24.82 -24.24 17.98
CA LEU A 224 26.27 -24.22 17.74
C LEU A 224 27.09 -24.58 18.99
N GLN A 225 26.58 -24.22 20.18
CA GLN A 225 27.18 -24.54 21.48
C GLN A 225 27.07 -26.02 21.83
N GLU A 226 26.06 -26.72 21.33
CA GLU A 226 25.88 -28.14 21.58
C GLU A 226 27.11 -28.96 21.12
N VAL A 227 27.81 -29.49 22.13
CA VAL A 227 29.03 -30.29 21.98
C VAL A 227 28.66 -31.66 21.45
N VAL A 228 29.04 -31.95 20.21
CA VAL A 228 29.03 -33.33 19.72
C VAL A 228 30.21 -34.03 20.40
N LEU A 229 29.93 -34.79 21.47
CA LEU A 229 30.87 -35.75 22.04
C LEU A 229 31.06 -36.88 21.02
N LEU A 230 31.88 -36.64 19.99
CA LEU A 230 32.43 -37.72 19.19
C LEU A 230 33.43 -38.46 20.09
N ARG A 231 32.92 -39.49 20.76
CA ARG A 231 33.73 -40.50 21.44
C ARG A 231 34.44 -41.28 20.34
N GLU A 232 35.60 -40.82 19.89
CA GLU A 232 36.42 -41.60 18.96
C GLU A 232 37.10 -42.74 19.73
N PRO A 233 36.82 -44.01 19.41
CA PRO A 233 37.51 -45.13 20.02
C PRO A 233 38.90 -45.24 19.38
N GLY A 234 39.91 -44.81 20.13
CA GLY A 234 41.31 -45.21 19.95
C GLY A 234 42.05 -44.53 18.81
N PHE A 235 42.86 -43.51 19.12
CA PHE A 235 44.08 -43.26 18.36
C PHE A 235 45.21 -42.83 19.30
N GLY A 236 46.32 -43.55 19.16
CA GLY A 236 47.58 -43.28 19.83
C GLY A 236 48.23 -41.98 19.37
N VAL A 237 49.09 -41.48 20.24
CA VAL A 237 49.91 -40.28 20.11
C VAL A 237 50.58 -40.20 18.74
N HIS A 238 50.13 -39.28 17.86
CA HIS A 238 50.95 -38.39 17.01
C HIS A 238 50.04 -37.55 16.08
N ALA A 239 50.42 -36.28 15.92
CA ALA A 239 49.76 -35.18 15.18
C ALA A 239 48.56 -34.51 15.88
N VAL A 240 48.84 -33.38 16.55
CA VAL A 240 47.85 -32.37 16.91
C VAL A 240 47.32 -31.76 15.61
N LYS A 241 46.30 -32.38 15.03
CA LYS A 241 45.51 -31.79 13.95
C LYS A 241 44.71 -30.68 14.61
N ILE A 242 45.09 -29.41 14.39
CA ILE A 242 44.38 -28.26 14.94
C ILE A 242 42.93 -28.36 14.47
N VAL A 243 42.04 -28.69 15.40
CA VAL A 243 40.61 -28.81 15.12
C VAL A 243 40.05 -27.39 15.01
N ASN A 244 40.16 -26.80 13.82
CA ASN A 244 39.73 -25.42 13.50
C ASN A 244 38.20 -25.19 13.56
N CYS A 245 37.43 -26.07 14.21
CA CYS A 245 35.96 -26.00 14.27
C CYS A 245 35.44 -26.40 15.65
N THR A 246 35.89 -25.70 16.69
CA THR A 246 35.34 -25.81 18.05
C THR A 246 33.97 -25.11 18.14
N ALA A 247 33.22 -25.37 19.22
CA ALA A 247 31.97 -24.67 19.47
C ALA A 247 32.18 -23.15 19.57
N ASP A 248 33.19 -22.73 20.35
CA ASP A 248 33.52 -21.31 20.55
C ASP A 248 33.86 -20.59 19.24
N VAL A 249 34.66 -21.22 18.37
CA VAL A 249 35.02 -20.65 17.06
C VAL A 249 33.76 -20.51 16.19
N ARG A 250 32.88 -21.51 16.18
CA ARG A 250 31.62 -21.44 15.41
C ARG A 250 30.71 -20.32 15.92
N VAL A 251 30.56 -20.18 17.24
CA VAL A 251 29.74 -19.12 17.86
C VAL A 251 30.32 -17.74 17.57
N ALA A 252 31.65 -17.58 17.70
CA ALA A 252 32.32 -16.33 17.40
C ALA A 252 32.16 -15.92 15.93
N ASP A 253 32.35 -16.87 14.99
CA ASP A 253 32.17 -16.65 13.56
C ASP A 253 30.70 -16.37 13.20
N TYR A 254 29.76 -17.06 13.86
CA TYR A 254 28.33 -16.81 13.71
C TYR A 254 27.96 -15.37 14.06
N PHE A 255 28.31 -14.90 15.27
CA PHE A 255 28.03 -13.53 15.67
C PHE A 255 28.79 -12.49 14.82
N LYS A 256 29.97 -12.85 14.32
CA LYS A 256 30.68 -12.01 13.34
C LYS A 256 29.89 -11.88 12.05
N ALA A 257 29.39 -12.99 11.50
CA ALA A 257 28.55 -13.00 10.31
C ALA A 257 27.26 -12.19 10.53
N LEU A 258 26.59 -12.36 11.68
CA LEU A 258 25.42 -11.55 12.01
C LEU A 258 25.72 -10.05 12.08
N ARG A 259 26.86 -9.66 12.65
CA ARG A 259 27.27 -8.24 12.70
C ARG A 259 27.61 -7.70 11.32
N ASP A 260 28.34 -8.46 10.51
CA ASP A 260 28.70 -8.11 9.13
C ASP A 260 27.41 -7.83 8.32
N GLU A 261 26.38 -8.67 8.48
CA GLU A 261 25.08 -8.53 7.81
C GLU A 261 24.07 -7.68 8.59
N LYS A 262 24.49 -6.98 9.66
CA LYS A 262 23.64 -6.10 10.48
C LYS A 262 22.36 -6.78 11.03
N LEU A 263 22.42 -8.09 11.28
CA LEU A 263 21.39 -8.87 11.98
C LEU A 263 21.63 -8.90 13.50
N TRP A 264 22.83 -8.49 13.95
CA TRP A 264 23.18 -8.36 15.36
C TRP A 264 23.87 -7.03 15.67
N PRO A 265 23.48 -6.31 16.75
CA PRO A 265 22.34 -6.59 17.63
C PRO A 265 21.00 -6.53 16.86
N PRO A 266 19.91 -7.09 17.41
CA PRO A 266 18.58 -7.01 16.79
C PRO A 266 18.27 -5.56 16.43
N SER A 267 18.00 -5.31 15.15
CA SER A 267 17.70 -3.99 14.64
C SER A 267 16.24 -3.91 14.17
N CYS A 268 15.77 -2.69 13.89
CA CYS A 268 14.41 -2.41 13.43
C CYS A 268 14.18 -2.83 11.96
N LEU A 269 14.51 -4.08 11.65
CA LEU A 269 14.39 -4.64 10.30
C LEU A 269 13.00 -5.14 10.03
N THR A 270 12.60 -5.02 8.78
CA THR A 270 11.40 -5.68 8.27
C THR A 270 11.69 -7.17 8.04
N ILE A 271 10.66 -8.02 8.07
CA ILE A 271 10.85 -9.46 7.86
C ILE A 271 11.48 -9.77 6.49
N SER A 272 11.17 -8.98 5.45
CA SER A 272 11.83 -9.11 4.14
C SER A 272 13.32 -8.77 4.20
N GLN A 273 13.72 -7.77 5.00
CA GLN A 273 15.13 -7.44 5.20
C GLN A 273 15.86 -8.53 6.01
N ILE A 274 15.22 -9.11 7.03
CA ILE A 274 15.76 -10.24 7.79
C ILE A 274 15.97 -11.44 6.84
N ARG A 275 14.98 -11.76 6.01
CA ARG A 275 15.08 -12.81 4.99
C ARG A 275 16.25 -12.57 4.03
N GLU A 276 16.39 -11.35 3.49
CA GLU A 276 17.45 -11.05 2.54
C GLU A 276 18.85 -11.19 3.18
N ARG A 277 19.02 -10.66 4.39
CA ARG A 277 20.31 -10.72 5.10
C ARG A 277 20.66 -12.13 5.55
N THR A 278 19.69 -12.93 5.99
CA THR A 278 19.93 -14.34 6.35
C THR A 278 20.29 -15.19 5.14
N LYS A 279 19.78 -14.85 3.95
CA LYS A 279 20.24 -15.45 2.70
C LYS A 279 21.70 -15.12 2.41
N LEU A 280 22.16 -13.90 2.67
CA LEU A 280 23.58 -13.52 2.51
C LEU A 280 24.50 -14.29 3.45
N LEU A 281 24.04 -14.64 4.66
CA LEU A 281 24.83 -15.47 5.60
C LEU A 281 25.23 -16.83 5.03
N THR A 282 24.42 -17.41 4.12
CA THR A 282 24.74 -18.70 3.48
C THR A 282 26.03 -18.63 2.63
N GLN A 283 26.43 -17.41 2.24
CA GLN A 283 27.64 -17.15 1.46
C GLN A 283 28.86 -16.83 2.33
N PHE A 284 28.73 -16.90 3.66
CA PHE A 284 29.80 -16.53 4.58
C PHE A 284 31.05 -17.43 4.42
N ARG A 285 32.14 -16.84 3.93
CA ARG A 285 33.40 -17.56 3.61
C ARG A 285 34.49 -17.48 4.67
N ARG A 286 34.31 -16.67 5.73
CA ARG A 286 35.39 -16.40 6.70
C ARG A 286 35.65 -17.58 7.65
N HIS A 287 34.75 -18.55 7.75
CA HIS A 287 34.95 -19.76 8.54
C HIS A 287 35.82 -20.77 7.78
N HIS A 288 37.07 -20.93 8.23
CA HIS A 288 38.03 -21.87 7.64
C HIS A 288 38.06 -23.14 8.48
N CYS A 289 37.46 -24.22 7.98
CA CYS A 289 37.61 -25.54 8.58
C CYS A 289 37.66 -26.63 7.50
N ASP A 290 38.34 -27.74 7.82
CA ASP A 290 38.51 -28.89 6.92
C ASP A 290 37.20 -29.64 6.64
N ARG A 291 36.12 -29.28 7.35
CA ARG A 291 34.80 -29.94 7.24
C ARG A 291 33.96 -29.42 6.07
N GLY A 292 34.42 -28.41 5.32
CA GLY A 292 33.72 -27.94 4.11
C GLY A 292 32.20 -27.71 4.35
N GLU A 293 31.35 -28.31 3.49
CA GLU A 293 29.88 -28.23 3.60
C GLU A 293 29.27 -29.05 4.74
N VAL A 294 30.03 -29.99 5.33
CA VAL A 294 29.54 -30.75 6.50
C VAL A 294 29.79 -30.03 7.83
N CYS A 295 30.38 -28.82 7.80
CA CYS A 295 30.55 -27.97 8.97
C CYS A 295 29.20 -27.60 9.61
N LYS A 296 29.08 -27.77 10.95
CA LYS A 296 27.87 -27.43 11.72
C LYS A 296 27.45 -25.97 11.51
N LEU A 297 28.39 -25.04 11.47
CA LEU A 297 28.09 -23.62 11.23
C LEU A 297 27.39 -23.41 9.88
N LYS A 298 27.94 -23.94 8.78
CA LYS A 298 27.33 -23.80 7.45
C LYS A 298 25.94 -24.43 7.39
N LYS A 299 25.78 -25.63 7.96
CA LYS A 299 24.47 -26.31 8.03
C LYS A 299 23.44 -25.44 8.76
N GLU A 300 23.82 -24.87 9.91
CA GLU A 300 22.91 -24.01 10.68
C GLU A 300 22.60 -22.68 9.98
N LEU A 301 23.56 -22.07 9.26
CA LEU A 301 23.30 -20.86 8.47
C LEU A 301 22.31 -21.12 7.32
N ASN A 302 22.47 -22.24 6.61
CA ASN A 302 21.53 -22.65 5.57
C ASN A 302 20.14 -22.95 6.15
N ALA A 303 20.09 -23.68 7.26
CA ALA A 303 18.84 -24.01 7.94
C ALA A 303 18.16 -22.76 8.51
N LEU A 304 18.91 -21.77 8.99
CA LEU A 304 18.40 -20.47 9.43
C LEU A 304 17.69 -19.75 8.28
N SER A 305 18.34 -19.62 7.12
CA SER A 305 17.73 -18.98 5.96
C SER A 305 16.41 -19.64 5.57
N GLU A 306 16.34 -20.98 5.62
CA GLU A 306 15.11 -21.71 5.30
C GLU A 306 14.02 -21.53 6.37
N ARG A 307 14.38 -21.55 7.66
CA ARG A 307 13.41 -21.29 8.74
C ARG A 307 12.80 -19.88 8.63
N VAL A 308 13.62 -18.87 8.33
CA VAL A 308 13.13 -17.49 8.11
C VAL A 308 12.25 -17.41 6.86
N ASN A 309 12.57 -18.16 5.80
CA ASN A 309 11.71 -18.26 4.62
C ASN A 309 10.34 -18.87 4.94
N VAL A 310 10.28 -19.88 5.82
CA VAL A 310 9.03 -20.48 6.28
C VAL A 310 8.18 -19.44 7.01
N VAL A 311 8.75 -18.70 7.97
CA VAL A 311 8.04 -17.60 8.66
C VAL A 311 7.43 -16.62 7.66
N LEU A 312 8.18 -16.24 6.63
CA LEU A 312 7.69 -15.29 5.62
C LEU A 312 6.58 -15.87 4.74
N LYS A 313 6.63 -17.16 4.41
CA LYS A 313 5.58 -17.87 3.64
C LYS A 313 4.28 -18.01 4.43
N ASP A 314 4.37 -18.13 5.75
CA ASP A 314 3.22 -18.28 6.64
C ASP A 314 2.47 -16.97 6.90
N ILE A 315 3.04 -15.82 6.48
CA ILE A 315 2.39 -14.52 6.58
C ILE A 315 1.18 -14.46 5.64
N LYS A 316 0.00 -14.55 6.25
CA LYS A 316 -1.30 -14.30 5.60
C LYS A 316 -1.73 -12.86 5.84
N GLY A 317 -2.17 -12.21 4.76
CA GLY A 317 -2.85 -10.91 4.82
C GLY A 317 -4.16 -10.94 5.60
N ILE A 318 -4.77 -9.79 5.72
CA ILE A 318 -6.00 -9.55 6.46
C ILE A 318 -7.18 -9.69 5.49
N SER A 319 -8.22 -10.42 5.88
CA SER A 319 -9.49 -10.48 5.14
C SER A 319 -10.45 -9.40 5.66
N LEU A 320 -11.07 -8.66 4.75
CA LEU A 320 -12.14 -7.70 4.99
C LEU A 320 -13.39 -8.41 5.51
N GLU A 321 -13.81 -9.52 4.91
CA GLU A 321 -15.01 -10.25 5.33
C GLU A 321 -14.90 -10.76 6.77
N SER A 322 -13.75 -11.35 7.11
CA SER A 322 -13.47 -11.85 8.44
C SER A 322 -13.44 -10.71 9.47
N ASN A 323 -13.05 -9.51 9.04
CA ASN A 323 -13.01 -8.33 9.86
C ASN A 323 -14.42 -7.74 10.12
N ARG A 324 -15.28 -7.74 9.09
CA ARG A 324 -16.69 -7.29 9.23
C ARG A 324 -17.46 -8.17 10.22
N LYS A 325 -17.36 -9.50 10.09
CA LYS A 325 -18.02 -10.47 10.99
C LYS A 325 -17.58 -10.32 12.46
N ARG A 326 -16.31 -9.98 12.72
CA ARG A 326 -15.81 -9.74 14.09
C ARG A 326 -16.41 -8.50 14.76
N LYS A 327 -16.74 -7.45 13.98
CA LYS A 327 -17.41 -6.26 14.51
C LYS A 327 -18.84 -6.57 14.96
N GLU A 328 -19.57 -7.36 14.17
CA GLU A 328 -20.94 -7.78 14.49
C GLU A 328 -20.99 -8.64 15.76
N THR A 329 -20.00 -9.51 15.99
CA THR A 329 -19.94 -10.34 17.21
C THR A 329 -19.43 -9.61 18.45
N SER A 330 -18.79 -8.44 18.30
CA SER A 330 -18.26 -7.64 19.42
C SER A 330 -19.24 -6.57 19.92
N THR A 331 -20.41 -6.46 19.29
CA THR A 331 -21.47 -5.50 19.63
C THR A 331 -22.64 -6.14 20.41
N PHE A 332 -22.48 -7.39 20.86
CA PHE A 332 -23.43 -8.09 21.73
C PHE A 332 -22.83 -8.37 23.10
#